data_AF-A0A2V7D9Q0-F1
#
_entry.id   AF-A0A2V7D9Q0-F1
#
_cell.length_a   1.000
_cell.length_b   1.000
_cell.length_c   1.000
_cell.angle_alpha   90.00
_cell.angle_beta   90.00
_cell.angle_gamma   90.00
#
_symmetry.space_group_name_H-M   'P 1'
#
loop_
_entity.id
_entity.type
_entity.pdbx_description
1 polymer ?
#
loop_
_entity_poly.entity_id
_entity_poly.type
_entity_poly.pdbx_seq_one_letter_code
_entity_poly.pdbx_strand_id
1 'polypeptide(L)'
;MKRLASALIVLLAALAGCAVLSGPYREYEIRFEREAQPALGPSPSDEELVNAAAWLIRHKLELPFPPAIKAYVYVNQATLVEGLVKIAGDSSDEAWDRGRYAAGVAARSGLFLRGDYLASMHLVARAGLIAHELAHVSQTRLREGGRGRPAQWILEGHADWVKVRVLDLLRYRSYAESRDHIVRTVVGSPTPIKLFPDLQEVARNDAWVASTNKLGAPATYCQAFLAVDWLVERYGGAKLTDFLGRFSLDSAPREHWGKVFPVSYRQFLDEFRVRLGSLAGSTRPAEGGNLGGLQPSCG
;
A
#
# COMPACT_ATOMS: atom_id res chain seq x y z
N MET A 1 -51.89 48.17 33.37
CA MET A 1 -50.43 48.37 33.40
C MET A 1 -49.79 47.29 34.26
N LYS A 2 -48.70 46.70 33.77
CA LYS A 2 -47.72 45.83 34.44
C LYS A 2 -48.18 44.41 34.81
N ARG A 3 -47.99 43.51 33.83
CA ARG A 3 -47.74 42.08 34.01
C ARG A 3 -46.42 41.90 34.76
N LEU A 4 -46.38 41.08 35.82
CA LEU A 4 -45.14 40.59 36.43
C LEU A 4 -44.97 39.14 36.01
N ALA A 5 -43.97 38.92 35.18
CA ALA A 5 -43.61 37.66 34.56
C ALA A 5 -42.87 36.75 35.55
N SER A 6 -43.28 35.48 35.59
CA SER A 6 -42.53 34.39 36.21
C SER A 6 -41.20 34.22 35.49
N ALA A 7 -40.09 34.36 36.23
CA ALA A 7 -38.76 34.05 35.73
C ALA A 7 -38.57 32.53 35.70
N LEU A 8 -38.65 31.95 34.50
CA LEU A 8 -38.29 30.55 34.23
C LEU A 8 -36.76 30.51 34.08
N ILE A 9 -36.05 30.01 35.10
CA ILE A 9 -34.62 29.70 34.99
C ILE A 9 -34.50 28.42 34.17
N VAL A 10 -34.24 28.56 32.88
CA VAL A 10 -33.82 27.43 32.02
C VAL A 10 -32.34 27.19 32.30
N LEU A 11 -32.06 26.13 33.06
CA LEU A 11 -30.72 25.60 33.21
C LEU A 11 -30.33 24.94 31.88
N LEU A 12 -29.67 25.69 31.00
CA LEU A 12 -29.00 25.14 29.82
C LEU A 12 -27.81 24.32 30.31
N ALA A 13 -28.02 23.01 30.46
CA ALA A 13 -26.93 22.05 30.54
C ALA A 13 -26.19 22.09 29.19
N ALA A 14 -25.12 22.88 29.14
CA ALA A 14 -24.14 22.81 28.08
C ALA A 14 -23.50 21.42 28.13
N LEU A 15 -24.05 20.48 27.35
CA LEU A 15 -23.35 19.28 26.92
C LEU A 15 -22.23 19.74 25.99
N ALA A 16 -21.14 20.22 26.58
CA ALA A 16 -19.84 20.14 25.96
C ALA A 16 -19.57 18.65 25.76
N GLY A 17 -19.88 18.15 24.57
CA GLY A 17 -19.49 16.82 24.14
C GLY A 17 -17.98 16.76 24.09
N CYS A 18 -17.35 16.44 25.23
CA CYS A 18 -16.10 15.72 25.21
C CYS A 18 -16.39 14.41 24.47
N ALA A 19 -16.20 14.41 23.15
CA ALA A 19 -16.22 13.20 22.35
C ALA A 19 -15.07 12.32 22.87
N VAL A 20 -15.40 11.45 23.81
CA VAL A 20 -14.54 10.34 24.17
C VAL A 20 -14.45 9.47 22.92
N LEU A 21 -13.40 9.63 22.13
CA LEU A 21 -12.99 8.69 21.08
C LEU A 21 -12.74 7.33 21.74
N SER A 22 -13.81 6.55 21.92
CA SER A 22 -13.83 5.28 22.68
C SER A 22 -14.35 4.13 21.82
N GLY A 23 -14.35 4.29 20.50
CA GLY A 23 -14.56 3.19 19.57
C GLY A 23 -13.26 2.42 19.31
N PRO A 24 -13.33 1.14 18.90
CA PRO A 24 -12.14 0.32 18.59
C PRO A 24 -11.36 0.82 17.36
N TYR A 25 -11.93 1.75 16.60
CA TYR A 25 -11.34 2.40 15.43
C TYR A 25 -11.96 3.79 15.16
N ARG A 26 -11.26 4.59 14.36
CA ARG A 26 -11.78 5.76 13.65
C ARG A 26 -12.15 5.38 12.23
N GLU A 27 -13.26 5.89 11.71
CA GLU A 27 -13.77 5.60 10.37
C GLU A 27 -13.71 6.85 9.50
N TYR A 28 -13.25 6.70 8.25
CA TYR A 28 -13.16 7.76 7.26
C TYR A 28 -13.79 7.32 5.94
N GLU A 29 -14.65 8.15 5.38
CA GLU A 29 -15.15 7.99 4.02
C GLU A 29 -14.06 8.37 3.02
N ILE A 30 -13.82 7.52 2.02
CA ILE A 30 -12.87 7.81 0.93
C ILE A 30 -13.64 8.45 -0.23
N ARG A 31 -13.39 9.74 -0.47
CA ARG A 31 -14.17 10.53 -1.43
C ARG A 31 -13.44 10.68 -2.75
N PHE A 32 -13.98 10.06 -3.79
CA PHE A 32 -13.35 10.05 -5.11
C PHE A 32 -13.83 11.13 -6.08
N GLU A 33 -15.04 11.66 -5.88
CA GLU A 33 -15.75 12.51 -6.86
C GLU A 33 -15.33 13.99 -6.81
N ARG A 34 -14.36 14.34 -5.96
CA ARG A 34 -13.88 15.72 -5.89
C ARG A 34 -13.08 16.07 -7.14
N GLU A 35 -13.41 17.21 -7.76
CA GLU A 35 -12.67 17.73 -8.92
C GLU A 35 -11.23 18.13 -8.58
N ALA A 36 -11.03 18.70 -7.40
CA ALA A 36 -9.72 19.13 -6.92
C ALA A 36 -9.10 18.11 -5.93
N GLN A 37 -7.77 18.02 -5.96
CA GLN A 37 -7.02 17.26 -4.98
C GLN A 37 -7.32 17.78 -3.56
N PRO A 38 -7.60 16.91 -2.58
CA PRO A 38 -7.72 17.31 -1.18
C PRO A 38 -6.46 18.05 -0.72
N ALA A 39 -6.65 19.22 -0.11
CA ALA A 39 -5.55 19.97 0.49
C ALA A 39 -5.01 19.22 1.71
N LEU A 40 -3.68 19.25 1.87
CA LEU A 40 -3.00 18.72 3.07
C LEU A 40 -2.56 19.90 3.93
N GLY A 41 -2.95 19.88 5.21
CA GLY A 41 -2.40 20.81 6.20
C GLY A 41 -0.90 20.60 6.47
N PRO A 42 -0.26 21.48 7.26
CA PRO A 42 1.15 21.35 7.63
C PRO A 42 1.43 20.12 8.49
N SER A 43 0.42 19.58 9.17
CA SER A 43 0.45 18.32 9.92
C SER A 43 -0.81 17.52 9.58
N PRO A 44 -0.81 16.81 8.45
CA PRO A 44 -2.02 16.16 7.97
C PRO A 44 -2.40 14.97 8.85
N SER A 45 -3.70 14.84 9.07
CA SER A 45 -4.35 13.71 9.71
C SER A 45 -4.33 12.46 8.82
N ASP A 46 -4.62 11.30 9.41
CA ASP A 46 -4.74 10.05 8.65
C ASP A 46 -5.85 10.14 7.59
N GLU A 47 -6.96 10.84 7.89
CA GLU A 47 -8.06 11.08 6.94
C GLU A 47 -7.61 11.89 5.72
N GLU A 48 -6.85 12.97 5.95
CA GLU A 48 -6.30 13.82 4.89
C GLU A 48 -5.34 13.02 4.00
N LEU A 49 -4.45 12.22 4.59
CA LEU A 49 -3.52 11.36 3.85
C LEU A 49 -4.24 10.30 3.02
N VAL A 50 -5.23 9.61 3.61
CA VAL A 50 -6.05 8.61 2.92
C VAL A 50 -6.76 9.23 1.72
N ASN A 51 -7.45 10.35 1.90
CA ASN A 51 -8.20 10.98 0.81
C ASN A 51 -7.28 11.56 -0.27
N ALA A 52 -6.16 12.19 0.10
CA ALA A 52 -5.21 12.71 -0.88
C ALA A 52 -4.54 11.61 -1.70
N ALA A 53 -4.10 10.52 -1.05
CA ALA A 53 -3.51 9.36 -1.73
C ALA A 53 -4.52 8.68 -2.66
N ALA A 54 -5.74 8.42 -2.18
CA ALA A 54 -6.80 7.81 -2.98
C ALA A 54 -7.15 8.67 -4.21
N TRP A 55 -7.21 10.00 -4.03
CA TRP A 55 -7.44 10.92 -5.13
C TRP A 55 -6.33 10.87 -6.18
N LEU A 56 -5.05 10.90 -5.76
CA LEU A 56 -3.92 10.81 -6.68
C LEU A 56 -3.88 9.47 -7.43
N ILE A 57 -4.13 8.36 -6.74
CA ILE A 57 -4.18 7.03 -7.36
C ILE A 57 -5.27 6.99 -8.44
N ARG A 58 -6.47 7.51 -8.15
CA ARG A 58 -7.58 7.52 -9.11
C ARG A 58 -7.35 8.46 -10.28
N HIS A 59 -6.95 9.71 -10.02
CA HIS A 59 -6.99 10.79 -11.00
C HIS A 59 -5.65 11.10 -11.68
N LYS A 60 -4.53 10.69 -11.07
CA LYS A 60 -3.18 10.90 -11.64
C LYS A 60 -2.51 9.61 -12.08
N LEU A 61 -2.83 8.48 -11.44
CA LEU A 61 -2.35 7.15 -11.86
C LEU A 61 -3.41 6.34 -12.61
N GLU A 62 -4.63 6.87 -12.74
CA GLU A 62 -5.74 6.28 -13.50
C GLU A 62 -6.09 4.85 -13.03
N LEU A 63 -5.91 4.60 -11.73
CA LEU A 63 -6.18 3.30 -11.12
C LEU A 63 -7.60 3.25 -10.53
N PRO A 64 -8.38 2.20 -10.82
CA PRO A 64 -9.77 2.15 -10.41
C PRO A 64 -9.92 1.80 -8.93
N PHE A 65 -10.99 2.26 -8.30
CA PHE A 65 -11.43 1.83 -6.98
C PHE A 65 -12.86 1.29 -7.03
N PRO A 66 -13.28 0.48 -6.05
CA PRO A 66 -14.70 0.22 -5.83
C PRO A 66 -15.45 1.55 -5.57
N PRO A 67 -16.75 1.65 -5.93
CA PRO A 67 -17.49 2.91 -5.90
C PRO A 67 -17.62 3.49 -4.48
N ALA A 68 -17.65 2.65 -3.46
CA ALA A 68 -17.68 3.05 -2.06
C ALA A 68 -16.72 2.16 -1.26
N ILE A 69 -15.73 2.79 -0.62
CA ILE A 69 -14.82 2.15 0.33
C ILE A 69 -14.56 3.11 1.50
N LYS A 70 -14.20 2.54 2.64
CA LYS A 70 -13.86 3.30 3.84
C LYS A 70 -12.44 3.01 4.28
N ALA A 71 -11.86 3.91 5.08
CA ALA A 71 -10.68 3.63 5.86
C ALA A 71 -11.04 3.50 7.34
N TYR A 72 -10.52 2.46 7.97
CA TYR A 72 -10.69 2.15 9.38
C TYR A 72 -9.32 2.19 10.06
N VAL A 73 -9.10 3.14 10.97
CA VAL A 73 -7.86 3.24 11.75
C VAL A 73 -8.12 2.69 13.15
N TYR A 74 -7.69 1.45 13.37
CA TYR A 74 -7.87 0.71 14.60
C TYR A 74 -6.86 1.15 15.66
N VAL A 75 -7.22 1.01 16.94
CA VAL A 75 -6.31 1.36 18.04
C VAL A 75 -5.04 0.51 18.02
N ASN A 76 -5.16 -0.81 17.81
CA ASN A 76 -4.03 -1.74 17.86
C ASN A 76 -4.30 -3.03 17.05
N GLN A 77 -3.38 -3.99 17.11
CA GLN A 77 -3.51 -5.29 16.42
C GLN A 77 -4.79 -6.05 16.78
N ALA A 78 -5.16 -6.12 18.06
CA ALA A 78 -6.30 -6.91 18.49
C ALA A 78 -7.59 -6.37 17.89
N THR A 79 -7.78 -5.04 17.94
CA THR A 79 -8.97 -4.42 17.35
C THR A 79 -8.95 -4.46 15.82
N LEU A 80 -7.77 -4.42 15.18
CA LEU A 80 -7.62 -4.65 13.74
C LEU A 80 -8.10 -6.04 13.34
N VAL A 81 -7.64 -7.10 14.00
CA VAL A 81 -8.03 -8.49 13.70
C VAL A 81 -9.54 -8.66 13.87
N GLU A 82 -10.13 -8.13 14.94
CA GLU A 82 -11.59 -8.12 15.10
C GLU A 82 -12.31 -7.40 13.96
N GLY A 83 -11.76 -6.27 13.51
CA GLY A 83 -12.29 -5.50 12.39
C GLY A 83 -12.27 -6.27 11.07
N LEU A 84 -11.20 -7.03 10.82
CA LEU A 84 -11.10 -7.89 9.64
C LEU A 84 -12.19 -8.97 9.63
N VAL A 85 -12.46 -9.59 10.78
CA VAL A 85 -13.58 -10.55 10.91
C VAL A 85 -14.93 -9.85 10.71
N LYS A 86 -15.20 -8.77 11.46
CA LYS A 86 -16.53 -8.14 11.53
C LYS A 86 -16.90 -7.34 10.29
N ILE A 87 -15.93 -6.69 9.64
CA ILE A 87 -16.16 -5.70 8.57
C ILE A 87 -15.56 -6.15 7.24
N ALA A 88 -14.37 -6.78 7.23
CA ALA A 88 -13.80 -7.31 5.98
C ALA A 88 -14.44 -8.65 5.58
N GLY A 89 -15.07 -9.35 6.52
CA GLY A 89 -15.72 -10.64 6.31
C GLY A 89 -14.75 -11.82 6.25
N ASP A 90 -13.53 -11.64 6.79
CA ASP A 90 -12.53 -12.70 6.86
C ASP A 90 -12.94 -13.77 7.89
N SER A 91 -12.52 -15.01 7.66
CA SER A 91 -12.53 -16.01 8.75
C SER A 91 -11.55 -15.60 9.86
N SER A 92 -11.73 -16.13 11.07
CA SER A 92 -10.84 -15.82 12.19
C SER A 92 -9.37 -16.16 11.92
N ASP A 93 -9.11 -17.27 11.23
CA ASP A 93 -7.74 -17.69 10.88
C ASP A 93 -7.12 -16.75 9.83
N GLU A 94 -7.87 -16.39 8.78
CA GLU A 94 -7.41 -15.43 7.76
C GLU A 94 -7.16 -14.04 8.36
N ALA A 95 -8.06 -13.58 9.21
CA ALA A 95 -7.94 -12.29 9.89
C ALA A 95 -6.70 -12.25 10.79
N TRP A 96 -6.42 -13.34 11.52
CA TRP A 96 -5.23 -13.46 12.34
C TRP A 96 -3.96 -13.46 11.49
N ASP A 97 -3.91 -14.28 10.44
CA ASP A 97 -2.74 -14.38 9.57
C ASP A 97 -2.38 -13.06 8.88
N ARG A 98 -3.40 -12.31 8.46
CA ARG A 98 -3.23 -10.98 7.86
C ARG A 98 -2.90 -9.93 8.91
N GLY A 99 -3.61 -9.91 10.04
CA GLY A 99 -3.52 -8.84 11.03
C GLY A 99 -2.33 -8.94 11.98
N ARG A 100 -1.78 -10.13 12.22
CA ARG A 100 -0.77 -10.34 13.28
C ARG A 100 0.52 -9.53 13.14
N TYR A 101 0.91 -9.19 11.91
CA TYR A 101 2.11 -8.38 11.65
C TYR A 101 1.84 -7.12 10.82
N ALA A 102 0.64 -6.99 10.24
CA ALA A 102 0.31 -5.90 9.33
C ALA A 102 0.19 -4.55 10.05
N ALA A 103 0.78 -3.50 9.47
CA ALA A 103 0.44 -2.13 9.84
C ALA A 103 -0.76 -1.59 9.03
N GLY A 104 -1.07 -2.23 7.91
CA GLY A 104 -2.23 -1.95 7.07
C GLY A 104 -2.66 -3.20 6.31
N VAL A 105 -3.94 -3.28 6.00
CA VAL A 105 -4.55 -4.38 5.25
C VAL A 105 -5.60 -3.81 4.31
N ALA A 106 -5.44 -4.08 3.02
CA ALA A 106 -6.46 -3.82 2.01
C ALA A 106 -7.50 -4.95 1.93
N ALA A 107 -8.79 -4.61 1.89
CA ALA A 107 -9.90 -5.53 1.66
C ALA A 107 -10.89 -4.93 0.64
N ARG A 108 -11.91 -5.72 0.23
CA ARG A 108 -12.95 -5.25 -0.70
C ARG A 108 -13.73 -4.06 -0.15
N SER A 109 -13.98 -4.05 1.16
CA SER A 109 -14.71 -2.98 1.85
C SER A 109 -13.85 -1.73 2.12
N GLY A 110 -12.54 -1.80 1.85
CA GLY A 110 -11.63 -0.67 1.93
C GLY A 110 -10.34 -0.96 2.67
N LEU A 111 -9.88 0.03 3.43
CA LEU A 111 -8.56 0.07 4.02
C LEU A 111 -8.63 -0.09 5.54
N PHE A 112 -7.82 -0.98 6.10
CA PHE A 112 -7.78 -1.28 7.53
C PHE A 112 -6.37 -1.00 8.04
N LEU A 113 -6.19 -0.03 8.94
CA LEU A 113 -4.89 0.45 9.39
C LEU A 113 -4.73 0.26 10.89
N ARG A 114 -3.50 -0.04 11.30
CA ARG A 114 -3.11 -0.19 12.71
C ARG A 114 -2.59 1.14 13.26
N GLY A 115 -3.39 1.79 14.08
CA GLY A 115 -3.21 3.18 14.51
C GLY A 115 -2.05 3.41 15.49
N ASP A 116 -1.75 2.46 16.38
CA ASP A 116 -0.54 2.48 17.22
C ASP A 116 0.74 2.46 16.36
N TYR A 117 0.74 1.71 15.25
CA TYR A 117 1.83 1.75 14.28
C TYR A 117 1.89 3.08 13.55
N LEU A 118 0.76 3.56 13.00
CA LEU A 118 0.71 4.85 12.33
C LEU A 118 1.20 5.98 13.24
N ALA A 119 0.80 6.02 14.50
CA ALA A 119 1.20 7.05 15.46
C ALA A 119 2.72 7.12 15.69
N SER A 120 3.43 5.99 15.53
CA SER A 120 4.89 5.91 15.66
C SER A 120 5.66 6.26 14.39
N MET A 121 4.98 6.31 13.23
CA MET A 121 5.62 6.49 11.93
C MET A 121 5.80 7.96 11.59
N HIS A 122 6.95 8.28 10.97
CA HIS A 122 7.15 9.57 10.31
C HIS A 122 6.12 9.79 9.19
N LEU A 123 5.77 11.05 8.90
CA LEU A 123 4.79 11.44 7.88
C LEU A 123 4.96 10.75 6.52
N VAL A 124 6.19 10.73 5.98
CA VAL A 124 6.49 10.08 4.69
C VAL A 124 6.19 8.59 4.72
N ALA A 125 6.52 7.90 5.82
CA ALA A 125 6.26 6.47 5.97
C ALA A 125 4.75 6.18 6.09
N ARG A 126 4.00 7.01 6.85
CA ARG A 126 2.54 6.91 6.93
C ARG A 126 1.87 7.07 5.57
N ALA A 127 2.23 8.13 4.84
CA ALA A 127 1.71 8.39 3.51
C ALA A 127 2.06 7.25 2.53
N GLY A 128 3.27 6.72 2.63
CA GLY A 128 3.74 5.61 1.81
C GLY A 128 2.97 4.32 2.07
N LEU A 129 2.77 3.96 3.34
CA LEU A 129 1.95 2.80 3.73
C LEU A 129 0.52 2.92 3.21
N ILE A 130 -0.12 4.06 3.43
CA ILE A 130 -1.49 4.30 2.97
C ILE A 130 -1.59 4.13 1.44
N ALA A 131 -0.64 4.70 0.69
CA ALA A 131 -0.61 4.58 -0.76
C ALA A 131 -0.40 3.13 -1.23
N HIS A 132 0.49 2.38 -0.57
CA HIS A 132 0.74 0.97 -0.85
C HIS A 132 -0.54 0.13 -0.65
N GLU A 133 -1.21 0.26 0.49
CA GLU A 133 -2.43 -0.51 0.75
C GLU A 133 -3.59 -0.10 -0.15
N LEU A 134 -3.74 1.19 -0.46
CA LEU A 134 -4.74 1.64 -1.44
C LEU A 134 -4.48 1.05 -2.84
N ALA A 135 -3.21 0.81 -3.21
CA ALA A 135 -2.90 0.12 -4.44
C ALA A 135 -3.45 -1.31 -4.45
N HIS A 136 -3.43 -2.03 -3.33
CA HIS A 136 -4.05 -3.36 -3.21
C HIS A 136 -5.58 -3.31 -3.29
N VAL A 137 -6.22 -2.25 -2.78
CA VAL A 137 -7.67 -2.05 -2.98
C VAL A 137 -7.97 -1.89 -4.47
N SER A 138 -7.16 -1.09 -5.19
CA SER A 138 -7.29 -0.93 -6.63
C SER A 138 -7.04 -2.22 -7.41
N GLN A 139 -6.01 -2.99 -7.06
CA GLN A 139 -5.73 -4.30 -7.65
C GLN A 139 -6.89 -5.28 -7.45
N THR A 140 -7.56 -5.22 -6.29
CA THR A 140 -8.74 -6.04 -6.03
C THR A 140 -9.90 -5.67 -6.95
N ARG A 141 -10.09 -4.37 -7.22
CA ARG A 141 -11.08 -3.90 -8.20
C ARG A 141 -10.72 -4.33 -9.64
N LEU A 142 -9.46 -4.21 -10.04
CA LEU A 142 -9.00 -4.60 -11.38
C LEU A 142 -9.29 -6.07 -11.71
N ARG A 143 -9.15 -6.97 -10.74
CA ARG A 143 -9.38 -8.42 -10.93
C ARG A 143 -10.81 -8.88 -10.60
N GLU A 144 -11.72 -7.96 -10.29
CA GLU A 144 -13.05 -8.33 -9.80
C GLU A 144 -13.78 -9.27 -10.77
N GLY A 145 -14.43 -10.30 -10.24
CA GLY A 145 -15.08 -11.35 -11.02
C GLY A 145 -14.19 -12.55 -11.37
N GLY A 146 -12.87 -12.38 -11.37
CA GLY A 146 -11.93 -13.47 -11.65
C GLY A 146 -11.47 -14.25 -10.42
N ARG A 147 -10.98 -15.47 -10.66
CA ARG A 147 -10.44 -16.38 -9.61
C ARG A 147 -8.91 -16.42 -9.58
N GLY A 148 -8.25 -15.96 -10.64
CA GLY A 148 -6.80 -15.93 -10.74
C GLY A 148 -6.16 -14.83 -9.89
N ARG A 149 -4.86 -14.96 -9.63
CA ARG A 149 -4.05 -13.91 -9.01
C ARG A 149 -2.72 -13.75 -9.73
N PRO A 150 -2.22 -12.51 -9.92
CA PRO A 150 -0.85 -12.30 -10.37
C PRO A 150 0.15 -12.90 -9.39
N ALA A 151 1.38 -13.11 -9.87
CA ALA A 151 2.50 -13.47 -9.01
C ALA A 151 2.67 -12.41 -7.90
N GLN A 152 2.97 -12.87 -6.68
CA GLN A 152 3.06 -12.00 -5.50
C GLN A 152 4.05 -10.85 -5.72
N TRP A 153 5.20 -11.11 -6.34
CA TRP A 153 6.17 -10.07 -6.63
C TRP A 153 5.62 -8.94 -7.52
N ILE A 154 4.70 -9.22 -8.46
CA ILE A 154 4.08 -8.17 -9.28
C ILE A 154 3.09 -7.35 -8.45
N LEU A 155 2.31 -8.01 -7.58
CA LEU A 155 1.35 -7.33 -6.72
C LEU A 155 2.04 -6.35 -5.77
N GLU A 156 3.06 -6.83 -5.07
CA GLU A 156 3.84 -6.06 -4.10
C GLU A 156 4.70 -4.99 -4.79
N GLY A 157 5.38 -5.36 -5.88
CA GLY A 157 6.18 -4.42 -6.66
C GLY A 157 5.35 -3.29 -7.26
N HIS A 158 4.12 -3.57 -7.71
CA HIS A 158 3.19 -2.54 -8.19
C HIS A 158 2.67 -1.67 -7.05
N ALA A 159 2.36 -2.25 -5.89
CA ALA A 159 1.95 -1.46 -4.72
C ALA A 159 3.07 -0.51 -4.26
N ASP A 160 4.33 -0.97 -4.25
CA ASP A 160 5.48 -0.11 -3.97
C ASP A 160 5.75 0.91 -5.08
N TRP A 161 5.49 0.57 -6.35
CA TRP A 161 5.57 1.54 -7.45
C TRP A 161 4.54 2.66 -7.27
N VAL A 162 3.28 2.33 -6.97
CA VAL A 162 2.22 3.29 -6.66
C VAL A 162 2.60 4.14 -5.45
N LYS A 163 3.12 3.54 -4.37
CA LYS A 163 3.64 4.23 -3.20
C LYS A 163 4.63 5.33 -3.60
N VAL A 164 5.67 4.97 -4.36
CA VAL A 164 6.70 5.92 -4.78
C VAL A 164 6.13 7.03 -5.66
N ARG A 165 5.21 6.72 -6.58
CA ARG A 165 4.52 7.73 -7.41
C ARG A 165 3.67 8.69 -6.57
N VAL A 166 2.95 8.19 -5.57
CA VAL A 166 2.12 9.03 -4.70
C VAL A 166 2.99 9.94 -3.83
N LEU A 167 4.10 9.44 -3.27
CA LEU A 167 5.03 10.27 -2.50
C LEU A 167 5.65 11.40 -3.34
N ASP A 168 5.95 11.13 -4.61
CA ASP A 168 6.45 12.13 -5.58
C ASP A 168 5.37 13.19 -5.88
N LEU A 169 4.14 12.75 -6.16
CA LEU A 169 3.01 13.65 -6.42
C LEU A 169 2.62 14.51 -5.20
N LEU A 170 2.77 13.96 -3.99
CA LEU A 170 2.62 14.69 -2.73
C LEU A 170 3.82 15.60 -2.40
N ARG A 171 4.91 15.52 -3.17
CA ARG A 171 6.18 16.22 -2.95
C ARG A 171 6.84 15.89 -1.61
N TYR A 172 6.56 14.70 -1.09
CA TYR A 172 7.16 14.19 0.16
C TYR A 172 8.52 13.56 -0.08
N ARG A 173 8.71 12.93 -1.22
CA ARG A 173 9.99 12.40 -1.69
C ARG A 173 9.93 12.26 -3.20
N SER A 174 10.96 12.71 -3.91
CA SER A 174 10.96 12.58 -5.37
C SER A 174 11.03 11.11 -5.82
N TYR A 175 10.53 10.83 -7.02
CA TYR A 175 10.63 9.48 -7.62
C TYR A 175 12.09 8.99 -7.69
N ALA A 176 12.99 9.86 -8.16
CA ALA A 176 14.41 9.56 -8.31
C ALA A 176 15.07 9.26 -6.95
N GLU A 177 14.81 10.08 -5.93
CA GLU A 177 15.34 9.85 -4.58
C GLU A 177 14.86 8.53 -3.98
N SER A 178 13.58 8.21 -4.17
CA SER A 178 13.00 6.93 -3.71
C SER A 178 13.65 5.74 -4.39
N ARG A 179 13.80 5.79 -5.73
CA ARG A 179 14.45 4.74 -6.51
C ARG A 179 15.90 4.56 -6.12
N ASP A 180 16.65 5.65 -5.94
CA ASP A 180 18.05 5.62 -5.50
C ASP A 180 18.19 5.05 -4.09
N HIS A 181 17.27 5.39 -3.18
CA HIS A 181 17.23 4.80 -1.85
C HIS A 181 17.01 3.28 -1.92
N ILE A 182 16.06 2.81 -2.73
CA ILE A 182 15.77 1.39 -2.91
C ILE A 182 16.98 0.65 -3.50
N VAL A 183 17.65 1.22 -4.50
CA VAL A 183 18.90 0.66 -5.06
C VAL A 183 19.98 0.55 -3.99
N ARG A 184 20.21 1.61 -3.21
CA ARG A 184 21.19 1.56 -2.10
C ARG A 184 20.83 0.51 -1.05
N THR A 185 19.55 0.35 -0.73
CA THR A 185 19.05 -0.66 0.21
C THR A 185 19.30 -2.08 -0.31
N VAL A 186 19.12 -2.32 -1.61
CA VAL A 186 19.44 -3.61 -2.26
C VAL A 186 20.93 -3.89 -2.26
N VAL A 187 21.75 -2.91 -2.66
CA VAL A 187 23.21 -3.06 -2.75
C VAL A 187 23.85 -3.19 -1.37
N GLY A 188 23.37 -2.45 -0.38
CA GLY A 188 23.84 -2.46 1.01
C GLY A 188 23.23 -3.55 1.88
N SER A 189 22.40 -4.44 1.32
CA SER A 189 21.77 -5.53 2.05
C SER A 189 22.82 -6.49 2.64
N PRO A 190 22.66 -6.95 3.89
CA PRO A 190 23.53 -7.99 4.47
C PRO A 190 23.53 -9.30 3.67
N THR A 191 22.40 -9.62 3.02
CA THR A 191 22.32 -10.72 2.06
C THR A 191 22.78 -10.20 0.69
N PRO A 192 23.83 -10.77 0.07
CA PRO A 192 24.25 -10.39 -1.27
C PRO A 192 23.17 -10.67 -2.32
N ILE A 193 23.07 -9.81 -3.35
CA ILE A 193 22.10 -9.95 -4.46
C ILE A 193 22.13 -11.36 -5.09
N LYS A 194 23.32 -11.97 -5.23
CA LYS A 194 23.47 -13.32 -5.78
C LYS A 194 22.70 -14.40 -4.99
N LEU A 195 22.38 -14.14 -3.73
CA LEU A 195 21.62 -15.02 -2.84
C LEU A 195 20.15 -14.59 -2.70
N PHE A 196 19.71 -13.53 -3.37
CA PHE A 196 18.29 -13.20 -3.44
C PHE A 196 17.56 -14.28 -4.22
N PRO A 197 16.35 -14.66 -3.79
CA PRO A 197 15.54 -15.63 -4.51
C PRO A 197 15.15 -15.05 -5.87
N ASP A 198 14.99 -15.92 -6.86
CA ASP A 198 14.44 -15.49 -8.14
C ASP A 198 12.96 -15.09 -7.96
N LEU A 199 12.49 -14.13 -8.75
CA LEU A 199 11.09 -13.66 -8.65
C LEU A 199 10.07 -14.79 -8.82
N GLN A 200 10.42 -15.84 -9.57
CA GLN A 200 9.57 -17.02 -9.72
C GLN A 200 9.46 -17.83 -8.42
N GLU A 201 10.52 -17.88 -7.61
CA GLU A 201 10.52 -18.59 -6.33
C GLU A 201 9.63 -17.88 -5.30
N VAL A 202 9.51 -16.55 -5.40
CA VAL A 202 8.62 -15.73 -4.57
C VAL A 202 7.31 -15.34 -5.27
N ALA A 203 6.92 -16.07 -6.33
CA ALA A 203 5.67 -15.82 -7.04
C ALA A 203 4.43 -16.19 -6.23
N ARG A 204 4.56 -17.10 -5.25
CA ARG A 204 3.48 -17.49 -4.33
C ARG A 204 3.60 -16.76 -3.00
N ASN A 205 2.44 -16.51 -2.37
CA ASN A 205 2.38 -15.77 -1.10
C ASN A 205 3.12 -16.47 0.06
N ASP A 206 3.00 -17.79 0.21
CA ASP A 206 3.69 -18.54 1.26
C ASP A 206 5.22 -18.48 1.11
N ALA A 207 5.72 -18.65 -0.10
CA ALA A 207 7.14 -18.52 -0.42
C ALA A 207 7.64 -17.07 -0.26
N TRP A 208 6.81 -16.08 -0.60
CA TRP A 208 7.09 -14.66 -0.36
C TRP A 208 7.22 -14.36 1.14
N VAL A 209 6.28 -14.80 1.97
CA VAL A 209 6.31 -14.60 3.42
C VAL A 209 7.53 -15.28 4.04
N ALA A 210 7.81 -16.54 3.66
CA ALA A 210 8.98 -17.26 4.13
C ALA A 210 10.29 -16.54 3.75
N SER A 211 10.39 -16.06 2.51
CA SER A 211 11.56 -15.32 2.02
C SER A 211 11.72 -13.96 2.69
N THR A 212 10.61 -13.24 2.92
CA THR A 212 10.61 -11.95 3.63
C THR A 212 11.12 -12.13 5.06
N ASN A 213 10.62 -13.15 5.77
CA ASN A 213 11.06 -13.43 7.14
C ASN A 213 12.53 -13.85 7.22
N LYS A 214 13.02 -14.57 6.21
CA LYS A 214 14.39 -15.09 6.18
C LYS A 214 15.43 -14.08 5.67
N LEU A 215 15.09 -13.33 4.64
CA LEU A 215 16.03 -12.51 3.86
C LEU A 215 15.71 -11.01 3.89
N GLY A 216 14.55 -10.62 4.43
CA GLY A 216 14.12 -9.25 4.58
C GLY A 216 13.51 -8.61 3.33
N ALA A 217 13.10 -7.35 3.49
CA ALA A 217 12.51 -6.53 2.43
C ALA A 217 13.42 -6.30 1.20
N PRO A 218 14.76 -6.15 1.32
CA PRO A 218 15.61 -6.00 0.14
C PRO A 218 15.49 -7.16 -0.85
N ALA A 219 15.45 -8.39 -0.33
CA ALA A 219 15.37 -9.62 -1.10
C ALA A 219 13.93 -9.96 -1.55
N THR A 220 12.94 -9.12 -1.28
CA THR A 220 11.54 -9.34 -1.67
C THR A 220 10.95 -8.06 -2.25
N TYR A 221 10.49 -7.15 -1.40
CA TYR A 221 9.86 -5.88 -1.77
C TYR A 221 10.74 -5.01 -2.68
N CYS A 222 12.03 -4.81 -2.36
CA CYS A 222 12.87 -3.91 -3.16
C CYS A 222 13.14 -4.49 -4.55
N GLN A 223 13.46 -5.78 -4.63
CA GLN A 223 13.67 -6.40 -5.94
C GLN A 223 12.37 -6.43 -6.76
N ALA A 224 11.21 -6.65 -6.11
CA ALA A 224 9.91 -6.62 -6.76
C ALA A 224 9.58 -5.21 -7.29
N PHE A 225 9.84 -4.16 -6.50
CA PHE A 225 9.74 -2.78 -6.96
C PHE A 225 10.64 -2.54 -8.17
N LEU A 226 11.92 -2.91 -8.12
CA LEU A 226 12.86 -2.69 -9.24
C LEU A 226 12.45 -3.46 -10.50
N ALA A 227 11.86 -4.64 -10.35
CA ALA A 227 11.33 -5.41 -11.46
C ALA A 227 10.12 -4.70 -12.10
N VAL A 228 9.18 -4.25 -11.27
CA VAL A 228 8.00 -3.52 -11.75
C VAL A 228 8.35 -2.16 -12.33
N ASP A 229 9.24 -1.41 -11.69
CA ASP A 229 9.80 -0.15 -12.20
C ASP A 229 10.40 -0.37 -13.59
N TRP A 230 11.21 -1.41 -13.77
CA TRP A 230 11.81 -1.73 -15.07
C TRP A 230 10.76 -2.15 -16.12
N LEU A 231 9.71 -2.87 -15.71
CA LEU A 231 8.60 -3.22 -16.59
C LEU A 231 7.84 -1.97 -17.06
N VAL A 232 7.60 -1.01 -16.15
CA VAL A 232 6.97 0.28 -16.43
C VAL A 232 7.86 1.16 -17.30
N GLU A 233 9.18 1.22 -17.04
CA GLU A 233 10.17 1.92 -17.89
C GLU A 233 10.11 1.43 -19.34
N ARG A 234 9.97 0.11 -19.55
CA ARG A 234 9.98 -0.52 -20.90
C ARG A 234 8.65 -0.43 -21.63
N TYR A 235 7.53 -0.59 -20.93
CA TYR A 235 6.22 -0.82 -21.56
C TYR A 235 5.13 0.15 -21.11
N GLY A 236 5.41 1.00 -20.13
CA GLY A 236 4.48 1.98 -19.58
C GLY A 236 3.53 1.42 -18.51
N GLY A 237 3.08 2.29 -17.61
CA GLY A 237 2.17 1.92 -16.51
C GLY A 237 0.83 1.37 -16.99
N ALA A 238 0.29 1.91 -18.08
CA ALA A 238 -0.98 1.45 -18.65
C ALA A 238 -0.96 -0.04 -19.04
N LYS A 239 0.18 -0.55 -19.53
CA LYS A 239 0.35 -1.98 -19.84
C LYS A 239 0.34 -2.83 -18.58
N LEU A 240 0.99 -2.39 -17.51
CA LEU A 240 0.94 -3.09 -16.23
C LEU A 240 -0.48 -3.11 -15.65
N THR A 241 -1.20 -1.98 -15.73
CA THR A 241 -2.62 -1.93 -15.32
C THR A 241 -3.49 -2.87 -16.15
N ASP A 242 -3.31 -2.91 -17.48
CA ASP A 242 -3.99 -3.87 -18.36
C ASP A 242 -3.69 -5.31 -17.91
N PHE A 243 -2.42 -5.67 -17.73
CA PHE A 243 -2.03 -7.00 -17.24
C PHE A 243 -2.71 -7.39 -15.93
N LEU A 244 -2.76 -6.49 -14.95
CA LEU A 244 -3.44 -6.72 -13.68
C LEU A 244 -4.95 -6.88 -13.87
N GLY A 245 -5.56 -6.09 -14.75
CA GLY A 245 -6.99 -6.15 -15.10
C GLY A 245 -7.40 -7.46 -15.78
N ARG A 246 -6.50 -8.10 -16.52
CA ARG A 246 -6.78 -9.40 -17.19
C ARG A 246 -7.13 -10.52 -16.22
N PHE A 247 -6.77 -10.40 -14.94
CA PHE A 247 -7.14 -11.37 -13.91
C PHE A 247 -8.63 -11.36 -13.55
N SER A 248 -9.42 -10.41 -14.07
CA SER A 248 -10.89 -10.47 -14.06
C SER A 248 -11.48 -11.48 -15.05
N LEU A 249 -10.69 -11.92 -16.04
CA LEU A 249 -11.13 -12.82 -17.09
C LEU A 249 -11.03 -14.28 -16.65
N ASP A 250 -11.87 -15.15 -17.24
CA ASP A 250 -11.86 -16.61 -17.01
C ASP A 250 -10.77 -17.36 -17.81
N SER A 251 -9.75 -16.65 -18.32
CA SER A 251 -8.63 -17.26 -19.04
C SER A 251 -7.52 -17.69 -18.06
N ALA A 252 -6.69 -18.65 -18.47
CA ALA A 252 -5.64 -19.15 -17.59
C ALA A 252 -4.62 -18.03 -17.24
N PRO A 253 -4.25 -17.85 -15.95
CA PRO A 253 -3.30 -16.82 -15.50
C PRO A 253 -2.01 -16.72 -16.31
N ARG A 254 -1.47 -17.88 -16.74
CA ARG A 254 -0.24 -17.98 -17.53
C ARG A 254 -0.32 -17.30 -18.90
N GLU A 255 -1.53 -17.14 -19.44
CA GLU A 255 -1.75 -16.58 -20.78
C GLU A 255 -1.81 -15.05 -20.76
N HIS A 256 -2.14 -14.44 -19.62
CA HIS A 256 -2.33 -12.99 -19.53
C HIS A 256 -1.07 -12.21 -19.91
N TRP A 257 0.12 -12.71 -19.52
CA TRP A 257 1.39 -12.05 -19.79
C TRP A 257 1.62 -11.84 -21.29
N GLY A 258 1.51 -12.91 -22.09
CA GLY A 258 1.77 -12.89 -23.52
C GLY A 258 0.73 -12.10 -24.34
N LYS A 259 -0.38 -11.68 -23.71
CA LYS A 259 -1.36 -10.77 -24.34
C LYS A 259 -0.99 -9.30 -24.18
N VAL A 260 -0.12 -8.97 -23.23
CA VAL A 260 0.19 -7.59 -22.86
C VAL A 260 1.62 -7.22 -23.23
N PHE A 261 2.57 -8.09 -22.88
CA PHE A 261 4.00 -7.84 -23.04
C PHE A 261 4.57 -8.60 -24.24
N PRO A 262 5.49 -7.98 -25.00
CA PRO A 262 6.07 -8.58 -26.21
C PRO A 262 7.16 -9.62 -25.91
N VAL A 263 7.65 -9.70 -24.67
CA VAL A 263 8.64 -10.69 -24.23
C VAL A 263 7.95 -11.81 -23.48
N SER A 264 8.54 -13.01 -23.46
CA SER A 264 8.01 -14.08 -22.60
C SER A 264 8.22 -13.76 -21.12
N TYR A 265 7.38 -14.32 -20.25
CA TYR A 265 7.51 -14.13 -18.80
C TYR A 265 8.89 -14.60 -18.30
N ARG A 266 9.35 -15.78 -18.75
CA ARG A 266 10.67 -16.31 -18.41
C ARG A 266 11.80 -15.40 -18.89
N GLN A 267 11.73 -14.92 -20.14
CA GLN A 267 12.73 -14.00 -20.67
C GLN A 267 12.83 -12.73 -19.82
N PHE A 268 11.71 -12.14 -19.42
CA PHE A 268 11.73 -10.97 -18.55
C PHE A 268 12.41 -11.26 -17.20
N LEU A 269 12.09 -12.39 -16.57
CA LEU A 269 12.72 -12.79 -15.31
C LEU A 269 14.23 -12.98 -15.44
N ASP A 270 14.68 -13.68 -16.49
CA ASP A 270 16.10 -13.95 -16.75
C ASP A 270 16.87 -12.63 -16.99
N GLU A 271 16.32 -11.74 -17.83
CA GLU A 271 16.93 -10.43 -18.08
C GLU A 271 16.94 -9.53 -16.83
N PHE A 272 15.86 -9.57 -16.03
CA PHE A 272 15.79 -8.82 -14.78
C PHE A 272 16.85 -9.32 -13.79
N ARG A 273 17.07 -10.63 -13.71
CA ARG A 273 18.07 -11.21 -12.81
C ARG A 273 19.48 -10.70 -13.14
N VAL A 274 19.82 -10.63 -14.43
CA VAL A 274 21.10 -10.05 -14.89
C VAL A 274 21.19 -8.57 -14.50
N ARG A 275 20.12 -7.79 -14.75
CA ARG A 275 20.07 -6.36 -14.38
C ARG A 275 20.25 -6.14 -12.89
N LEU A 276 19.53 -6.90 -12.05
CA LEU A 276 19.64 -6.83 -10.60
C LEU A 276 21.07 -7.15 -10.14
N GLY A 277 21.68 -8.20 -10.70
CA GLY A 277 23.08 -8.56 -10.42
C GLY A 277 24.08 -7.47 -10.77
N SER A 278 23.84 -6.72 -11.85
CA SER A 278 24.73 -5.63 -12.29
C SER A 278 24.80 -4.46 -11.31
N LEU A 279 23.77 -4.24 -10.47
CA LEU A 279 23.77 -3.18 -9.45
C LEU A 279 24.93 -3.31 -8.46
N ALA A 280 25.29 -4.55 -8.09
CA ALA A 280 26.42 -4.81 -7.20
C ALA A 280 27.79 -4.40 -7.79
N GLY A 281 27.89 -4.30 -9.13
CA GLY A 281 29.11 -3.89 -9.82
C GLY A 281 29.22 -2.38 -10.08
N SER A 282 28.15 -1.60 -9.85
CA SER A 282 28.04 -0.21 -10.33
C SER A 282 28.11 0.87 -9.24
N THR A 283 28.30 0.57 -7.95
CA THR A 283 28.27 1.60 -6.89
C THR A 283 29.39 1.52 -5.85
N ARG A 284 29.95 2.70 -5.52
CA ARG A 284 30.84 2.98 -4.37
C ARG A 284 30.07 2.85 -3.04
N PRO A 285 30.75 2.55 -1.92
CA PRO A 285 30.10 2.36 -0.61
C PRO A 285 29.48 3.67 -0.10
N ALA A 286 28.31 3.58 0.52
CA ALA A 286 27.58 4.73 1.07
C ALA A 286 27.53 4.71 2.60
N GLU A 287 27.66 5.89 3.20
CA GLU A 287 27.52 6.17 4.63
C GLU A 287 26.08 5.93 5.13
N GLY A 288 25.98 5.36 6.33
CA GLY A 288 24.76 4.82 6.89
C GLY A 288 23.73 5.87 7.32
N GLY A 289 22.52 5.73 6.79
CA GLY A 289 21.30 6.30 7.35
C GLY A 289 20.40 5.17 7.82
N ASN A 290 20.31 4.98 9.14
CA ASN A 290 19.49 3.95 9.76
C ASN A 290 18.03 4.45 9.83
N LEU A 291 17.18 3.92 8.95
CA LEU A 291 15.72 3.90 9.15
C LEU A 291 15.27 2.43 9.21
N GLY A 292 15.80 1.70 10.19
CA GLY A 292 15.27 0.40 10.58
C GLY A 292 14.01 0.58 11.43
N GLY A 293 12.89 -0.02 11.02
CA GLY A 293 11.71 -0.11 11.88
C GLY A 293 10.42 -0.54 11.19
N LEU A 294 10.23 -1.86 11.05
CA LEU A 294 8.95 -2.57 11.03
C LEU A 294 7.93 -2.19 9.94
N GLN A 295 8.27 -2.39 8.66
CA GLN A 295 7.28 -2.82 7.66
C GLN A 295 7.90 -3.73 6.60
N PRO A 296 7.16 -4.72 6.08
CA PRO A 296 7.55 -5.44 4.89
C PRO A 296 7.22 -4.55 3.68
N SER A 297 7.97 -3.48 3.46
CA SER A 297 7.94 -2.70 2.20
C SER A 297 9.29 -2.04 2.00
N CYS A 298 9.62 -1.68 0.75
CA CYS A 298 10.90 -1.03 0.50
C CYS A 298 10.80 0.49 0.48
N GLY A 299 11.40 1.12 1.49
CA GLY A 299 11.51 2.58 1.63
C GLY A 299 10.32 3.24 2.31
#